data_AF-A0A0L0G258-F1
#
_entry.id   AF-A0A0L0G258-F1
#
_cell.length_a   1.000
_cell.length_b   1.000
_cell.length_c   1.000
_cell.angle_alpha   90.00
_cell.angle_beta   90.00
_cell.angle_gamma   90.00
#
_symmetry.space_group_name_H-M   'P 1'
#
loop_
_entity.id
_entity.type
_entity.pdbx_description
1 polymer ?
#
loop_
_entity_poly.entity_id
_entity_poly.type
_entity_poly.pdbx_seq_one_letter_code
_entity_poly.pdbx_strand_id
1 'polypeptide(L)'
;MGDQIIVIDSPVDAVEIDQVFIRKSIKFVLPNNRVDEFVSLVKPQLPISPFKLPTGEVVESQVNNSSYFDDEYCNMFKERVVKAEAAELYRVRWYGNDFSRVEDLYVERKRHHNYKKVGKYSNKKRFDLPKEEMARFLLGAPVEELNPSKAKLASEVQTVMMQLKPKVRTQYLRTSFMTQDNTDLRITLDRDIAVYAEPNSWQNIANINGVASGEFDMMPYSVVEVKVSMVEGGTPECPPWIEEALFQSGARKIKLSKYGYGVMKLYPIHAHPSPKWAPEIAAWTSELGFDQQNTGATLAAPAVSHAAISIESPPSYRSNSFDNFTDTASTKSAMMRANFQRKYGNIFSKARRHGMNRKKYGKTDGKAFMANERTFLNYIQWTSSLATFCVGLLQIATGSEVLYVSTAIILFCDALIFYATIIYQLRRIYFVNNIASRGGRVPRSFNEWKVISAIMLVFFIAVNSYIVYMWVAQPEVLTGLTDSVVLPIV
;
A
#
# COMPACT_ATOMS: atom_id res chain seq x y z
N MET A 1 -15.28 59.11 -21.04
CA MET A 1 -14.52 58.82 -22.26
C MET A 1 -13.08 59.15 -21.94
N GLY A 2 -12.16 58.23 -21.68
CA GLY A 2 -12.10 56.81 -22.02
C GLY A 2 -10.73 56.63 -22.67
N ASP A 3 -9.77 56.07 -21.94
CA ASP A 3 -8.64 55.36 -22.52
C ASP A 3 -8.23 54.23 -21.58
N GLN A 4 -8.30 53.02 -22.14
CA GLN A 4 -8.13 51.73 -21.49
C GLN A 4 -6.63 51.38 -21.41
N ILE A 5 -6.18 50.95 -20.23
CA ILE A 5 -5.02 50.06 -20.12
C ILE A 5 -5.53 48.76 -19.51
N ILE A 6 -5.57 47.72 -20.35
CA ILE A 6 -5.95 46.36 -19.98
C ILE A 6 -4.73 45.71 -19.32
N VAL A 7 -4.80 45.50 -18.01
CA VAL A 7 -3.87 44.61 -17.28
C VAL A 7 -4.57 43.25 -17.17
N ILE A 8 -4.04 42.25 -17.88
CA ILE A 8 -4.46 40.86 -17.76
C ILE A 8 -3.72 40.27 -16.56
N ASP A 9 -4.35 40.28 -15.39
CA ASP A 9 -3.91 39.50 -14.24
C ASP A 9 -4.68 38.17 -14.23
N SER A 10 -4.04 37.11 -14.74
CA SER A 10 -4.52 35.74 -14.58
C SER A 10 -4.05 35.22 -13.22
N PRO A 11 -4.94 34.76 -12.32
CA PRO A 11 -4.50 34.09 -11.10
C PRO A 11 -3.95 32.72 -11.48
N VAL A 12 -2.66 32.50 -11.24
CA VAL A 12 -2.05 31.18 -11.33
C VAL A 12 -2.60 30.36 -10.17
N ASP A 13 -3.52 29.45 -10.48
CA ASP A 13 -4.10 28.50 -9.54
C ASP A 13 -2.98 27.78 -8.76
N ALA A 14 -3.00 27.96 -7.44
CA ALA A 14 -2.17 27.20 -6.53
C ALA A 14 -2.62 25.73 -6.58
N VAL A 15 -1.90 24.92 -7.36
CA VAL A 15 -2.05 23.47 -7.37
C VAL A 15 -1.65 22.95 -5.98
N GLU A 16 -2.64 22.63 -5.15
CA GLU A 16 -2.43 21.84 -3.93
C GLU A 16 -1.80 20.49 -4.32
N ILE A 17 -0.50 20.38 -4.09
CA ILE A 17 0.23 19.12 -4.25
C ILE A 17 -0.17 18.22 -3.09
N ASP A 18 -1.15 17.36 -3.32
CA ASP A 18 -1.54 16.29 -2.40
C ASP A 18 -0.29 15.50 -1.96
N GLN A 19 0.17 15.72 -0.73
CA GLN A 19 1.22 14.91 -0.13
C GLN A 19 0.70 13.48 -0.01
N VAL A 20 1.25 12.56 -0.80
CA VAL A 20 0.87 11.14 -0.74
C VAL A 20 1.43 10.51 0.55
N PHE A 21 0.73 10.71 1.65
CA PHE A 21 1.05 10.07 2.92
C PHE A 21 0.80 8.56 2.81
N ILE A 22 1.87 7.77 2.87
CA ILE A 22 1.75 6.32 3.00
C ILE A 22 1.30 6.04 4.43
N ARG A 23 0.07 5.60 4.63
CA ARG A 23 -0.42 5.18 5.95
C ARG A 23 -0.21 3.68 6.15
N LYS A 24 0.23 3.29 7.34
CA LYS A 24 0.20 1.89 7.79
C LYS A 24 -1.07 1.66 8.59
N SER A 25 -1.71 0.53 8.33
CA SER A 25 -2.90 0.06 9.04
C SER A 25 -2.52 -1.16 9.88
N ILE A 26 -2.75 -1.06 11.19
CA ILE A 26 -2.54 -2.12 12.16
C ILE A 26 -3.93 -2.55 12.65
N LYS A 27 -4.19 -3.85 12.64
CA LYS A 27 -5.49 -4.40 13.00
C LYS A 27 -5.42 -5.22 14.28
N PHE A 28 -6.45 -5.08 15.07
CA PHE A 28 -6.69 -5.82 16.29
C PHE A 28 -8.11 -6.39 16.26
N VAL A 29 -8.27 -7.50 16.96
CA VAL A 29 -9.59 -8.06 17.32
C VAL A 29 -9.81 -7.80 18.80
N LEU A 30 -11.03 -7.42 19.16
CA LEU A 30 -11.41 -6.99 20.50
C LEU A 30 -12.69 -7.74 20.91
N PRO A 31 -12.79 -8.32 22.12
CA PRO A 31 -14.01 -8.97 22.58
C PRO A 31 -15.20 -7.99 22.59
N ASN A 32 -16.37 -8.42 22.14
CA ASN A 32 -17.54 -7.52 22.05
C ASN A 32 -17.95 -6.91 23.40
N ASN A 33 -17.81 -7.67 24.48
CA ASN A 33 -18.11 -7.21 25.85
C ASN A 33 -17.07 -6.25 26.45
N ARG A 34 -15.98 -5.96 25.73
CA ARG A 34 -14.89 -5.06 26.17
C ARG A 34 -14.79 -3.79 25.33
N VAL A 35 -15.79 -3.55 24.46
CA VAL A 35 -15.83 -2.37 23.60
C VAL A 35 -15.91 -1.07 24.41
N ASP A 36 -16.81 -1.00 25.40
CA ASP A 36 -17.01 0.22 26.19
C ASP A 36 -15.77 0.58 27.01
N GLU A 37 -15.08 -0.44 27.55
CA GLU A 37 -13.80 -0.27 28.24
C GLU A 37 -12.76 0.36 27.30
N PHE A 38 -12.59 -0.19 26.09
CA PHE A 38 -11.66 0.37 25.10
C PHE A 38 -12.01 1.82 24.73
N VAL A 39 -13.30 2.11 24.48
CA VAL A 39 -13.76 3.46 24.15
C VAL A 39 -13.45 4.43 25.28
N SER A 40 -13.66 4.03 26.55
CA SER A 40 -13.39 4.86 27.72
C SER A 40 -11.92 5.22 27.91
N LEU A 41 -11.00 4.32 27.53
CA LEU A 41 -9.56 4.53 27.60
C LEU A 41 -9.05 5.44 26.47
N VAL A 42 -9.68 5.38 25.29
CA VAL A 42 -9.21 6.11 24.10
C VAL A 42 -9.82 7.51 23.97
N LYS A 43 -11.12 7.66 24.22
CA LYS A 43 -11.88 8.90 24.03
C LYS A 43 -11.25 10.14 24.68
N PRO A 44 -10.61 10.07 25.89
CA PRO A 44 -9.99 11.24 26.51
C PRO A 44 -8.79 11.82 25.74
N GLN A 45 -8.03 10.99 25.01
CA GLN A 45 -6.84 11.43 24.26
C GLN A 45 -7.12 11.59 22.76
N LEU A 46 -8.05 10.82 22.22
CA LEU A 46 -8.45 10.89 20.81
C LEU A 46 -9.98 10.85 20.74
N PRO A 47 -10.65 12.00 20.54
CA PRO A 47 -12.11 12.07 20.56
C PRO A 47 -12.74 11.32 19.39
N ILE A 48 -14.01 10.96 19.57
CA ILE A 48 -14.85 10.42 18.51
C ILE A 48 -15.08 11.51 17.47
N SER A 49 -14.83 11.18 16.20
CA SER A 49 -15.16 12.01 15.05
C SER A 49 -16.58 11.66 14.60
N PRO A 50 -17.52 12.61 14.69
CA PRO A 50 -18.91 12.33 14.39
C PRO A 50 -19.15 12.20 12.88
N PHE A 51 -20.20 11.46 12.53
CA PHE A 51 -20.70 11.34 11.17
C PHE A 51 -21.91 12.25 10.99
N LYS A 52 -21.94 12.99 9.89
CA LYS A 52 -23.14 13.70 9.44
C LYS A 52 -23.89 12.79 8.46
N LEU A 53 -25.10 12.40 8.83
CA LEU A 53 -25.99 11.58 7.99
C LEU A 53 -26.63 12.44 6.89
N PRO A 54 -27.19 11.83 5.82
CA PRO A 54 -27.95 12.56 4.80
C PRO A 54 -29.13 13.37 5.35
N THR A 55 -29.69 12.98 6.51
CA THR A 55 -30.72 13.76 7.23
C THR A 55 -30.22 15.05 7.86
N GLY A 56 -28.91 15.26 7.89
CA GLY A 56 -28.28 16.33 8.68
C GLY A 56 -28.03 15.93 10.14
N GLU A 57 -28.57 14.80 10.60
CA GLU A 57 -28.32 14.26 11.94
C GLU A 57 -26.84 13.93 12.15
N VAL A 58 -26.34 14.26 13.35
CA VAL A 58 -24.94 14.02 13.73
C VAL A 58 -24.90 12.86 14.71
N VAL A 59 -24.21 11.78 14.33
CA VAL A 59 -24.13 10.54 15.12
C VAL A 59 -22.68 10.15 15.40
N GLU A 60 -22.43 9.55 16.57
CA GLU A 60 -21.08 9.05 16.92
C GLU A 60 -20.69 7.79 16.12
N SER A 61 -21.68 7.03 15.64
CA SER A 61 -21.47 5.78 14.91
C SER A 61 -22.40 5.63 13.71
N GLN A 62 -21.92 5.02 12.64
CA GLN A 62 -22.66 4.87 11.38
C GLN A 62 -22.66 3.42 10.87
N VAL A 63 -23.83 2.93 10.44
CA VAL A 63 -23.97 1.61 9.80
C VAL A 63 -23.28 1.60 8.44
N ASN A 64 -22.43 0.59 8.25
CA ASN A 64 -21.64 0.39 7.04
C ASN A 64 -21.98 -0.97 6.43
N ASN A 65 -22.34 -0.98 5.14
CA ASN A 65 -22.51 -2.20 4.37
C ASN A 65 -21.38 -2.37 3.36
N SER A 66 -21.02 -3.62 3.07
CA SER A 66 -20.10 -3.94 1.98
C SER A 66 -20.45 -5.31 1.44
N SER A 67 -21.02 -5.35 0.23
CA SER A 67 -21.30 -6.58 -0.52
C SER A 67 -20.06 -6.94 -1.32
N TYR A 68 -19.45 -8.10 -1.02
CA TYR A 68 -18.26 -8.59 -1.72
C TYR A 68 -18.65 -9.46 -2.89
N PHE A 69 -17.96 -9.24 -4.01
CA PHE A 69 -18.15 -10.00 -5.24
C PHE A 69 -17.02 -11.00 -5.41
N ASP A 70 -17.38 -12.22 -5.76
CA ASP A 70 -16.45 -13.30 -6.07
C ASP A 70 -17.10 -14.24 -7.09
N ASP A 71 -16.35 -15.21 -7.60
CA ASP A 71 -16.88 -16.26 -8.44
C ASP A 71 -17.60 -17.34 -7.62
N GLU A 72 -18.14 -18.34 -8.31
CA GLU A 72 -18.89 -19.44 -7.69
C GLU A 72 -18.07 -20.16 -6.61
N TYR A 73 -16.76 -20.27 -6.82
CA TYR A 73 -15.83 -21.07 -6.03
C TYR A 73 -15.03 -20.24 -5.02
N CYS A 74 -15.34 -18.95 -4.85
CA CYS A 74 -14.61 -18.01 -4.01
C CYS A 74 -13.10 -17.93 -4.34
N ASN A 75 -12.73 -17.92 -5.62
CA ASN A 75 -11.31 -17.92 -6.01
C ASN A 75 -10.60 -16.61 -5.65
N MET A 76 -11.27 -15.46 -5.68
CA MET A 76 -10.65 -14.22 -5.20
C MET A 76 -10.32 -14.30 -3.71
N PHE A 77 -11.21 -14.86 -2.88
CA PHE A 77 -10.89 -15.18 -1.49
C PHE A 77 -9.61 -16.03 -1.38
N LYS A 78 -9.49 -17.12 -2.14
CA LYS A 78 -8.33 -18.03 -2.08
C LYS A 78 -7.04 -17.33 -2.46
N GLU A 79 -7.03 -16.56 -3.56
CA GLU A 79 -5.88 -15.75 -3.98
C GLU A 79 -5.45 -14.74 -2.91
N ARG A 80 -6.44 -14.11 -2.26
CA ARG A 80 -6.22 -13.17 -1.15
C ARG A 80 -5.66 -13.86 0.09
N VAL A 81 -6.04 -15.11 0.37
CA VAL A 81 -5.51 -15.91 1.48
C VAL A 81 -4.04 -16.28 1.24
N VAL A 82 -3.71 -16.81 0.05
CA VAL A 82 -2.33 -17.16 -0.31
C VAL A 82 -1.46 -15.92 -0.57
N LYS A 83 -2.06 -14.73 -0.60
CA LYS A 83 -1.41 -13.45 -0.89
C LYS A 83 -0.72 -13.48 -2.25
N ALA A 84 -1.42 -14.00 -3.26
CA ALA A 84 -0.96 -13.98 -4.64
C ALA A 84 -0.70 -12.53 -5.08
N GLU A 85 0.37 -12.33 -5.86
CA GLU A 85 0.69 -11.01 -6.40
C GLU A 85 -0.43 -10.55 -7.32
N ALA A 86 -0.79 -9.26 -7.24
CA ALA A 86 -1.92 -8.68 -7.95
C ALA A 86 -3.31 -9.23 -7.58
N ALA A 87 -3.45 -10.11 -6.59
CA ALA A 87 -4.74 -10.65 -6.16
C ALA A 87 -5.75 -9.54 -5.79
N GLU A 88 -6.91 -9.59 -6.41
CA GLU A 88 -7.94 -8.56 -6.29
C GLU A 88 -9.08 -8.97 -5.39
N LEU A 89 -9.85 -7.98 -4.94
CA LEU A 89 -11.09 -8.20 -4.21
C LEU A 89 -11.99 -7.00 -4.45
N TYR A 90 -13.21 -7.27 -4.89
CA TYR A 90 -14.19 -6.28 -5.29
C TYR A 90 -15.31 -6.22 -4.27
N ARG A 91 -15.82 -5.01 -4.03
CA ARG A 91 -17.00 -4.81 -3.18
C ARG A 91 -17.75 -3.56 -3.54
N VAL A 92 -19.06 -3.61 -3.33
CA VAL A 92 -19.94 -2.44 -3.38
C VAL A 92 -20.29 -2.05 -1.96
N ARG A 93 -20.14 -0.77 -1.63
CA ARG A 93 -20.35 -0.23 -0.29
C ARG A 93 -21.39 0.88 -0.31
N TRP A 94 -22.20 0.90 0.75
CA TRP A 94 -23.13 1.98 1.04
C TRP A 94 -23.25 2.16 2.56
N TYR A 95 -23.88 3.27 2.95
CA TYR A 95 -24.06 3.68 4.35
C TYR A 95 -25.54 3.72 4.70
N GLY A 96 -25.87 3.42 5.96
CA GLY A 96 -27.26 3.27 6.42
C GLY A 96 -27.76 1.82 6.39
N ASN A 97 -29.04 1.61 6.68
CA ASN A 97 -29.61 0.27 6.78
C ASN A 97 -30.07 -0.30 5.42
N ASP A 98 -30.42 0.59 4.50
CA ASP A 98 -31.01 0.30 3.19
C ASP A 98 -30.59 1.38 2.17
N PHE A 99 -31.14 1.32 0.95
CA PHE A 99 -30.86 2.26 -0.14
C PHE A 99 -31.73 3.52 -0.15
N SER A 100 -32.66 3.70 0.79
CA SER A 100 -33.62 4.81 0.76
C SER A 100 -32.93 6.18 0.77
N ARG A 101 -31.78 6.29 1.45
CA ARG A 101 -30.97 7.52 1.57
C ARG A 101 -29.61 7.41 0.89
N VAL A 102 -29.45 6.43 0.02
CA VAL A 102 -28.24 6.23 -0.77
C VAL A 102 -28.49 6.82 -2.14
N GLU A 103 -27.65 7.76 -2.54
CA GLU A 103 -27.62 8.27 -3.93
C GLU A 103 -26.57 7.45 -4.68
N ASP A 104 -25.32 7.52 -4.21
CA ASP A 104 -24.20 6.79 -4.80
C ASP A 104 -23.79 5.56 -3.99
N LEU A 105 -23.43 4.51 -4.74
CA LEU A 105 -22.72 3.34 -4.28
C LEU A 105 -21.22 3.51 -4.47
N TYR A 106 -20.44 3.09 -3.48
CA TYR A 106 -18.98 3.06 -3.56
C TYR A 106 -18.52 1.72 -4.10
N VAL A 107 -18.15 1.67 -5.39
CA VAL A 107 -17.55 0.49 -6.00
C VAL A 107 -16.05 0.50 -5.75
N GLU A 108 -15.57 -0.47 -4.96
CA GLU A 108 -14.18 -0.51 -4.50
C GLU A 108 -13.43 -1.75 -5.01
N ARG A 109 -12.20 -1.53 -5.49
CA ARG A 109 -11.23 -2.59 -5.82
C ARG A 109 -10.03 -2.53 -4.87
N LYS A 110 -9.70 -3.67 -4.26
CA LYS A 110 -8.47 -3.84 -3.46
C LYS A 110 -7.51 -4.76 -4.19
N ARG A 111 -6.32 -4.25 -4.55
CA ARG A 111 -5.27 -5.05 -5.20
C ARG A 111 -4.13 -5.35 -4.22
N HIS A 112 -3.78 -6.62 -4.06
CA HIS A 112 -2.61 -7.02 -3.29
C HIS A 112 -1.34 -6.77 -4.08
N HIS A 113 -0.33 -6.24 -3.41
CA HIS A 113 1.03 -6.24 -3.88
C HIS A 113 1.94 -6.72 -2.75
N ASN A 114 2.81 -7.67 -3.05
CA ASN A 114 3.88 -8.10 -2.19
C ASN A 114 5.03 -7.10 -2.32
N TYR A 115 5.05 -6.11 -1.43
CA TYR A 115 6.06 -5.06 -1.45
C TYR A 115 7.51 -5.59 -1.53
N LYS A 116 7.82 -6.71 -0.87
CA LYS A 116 9.16 -7.30 -0.92
C LYS A 116 9.54 -7.80 -2.32
N LYS A 117 8.57 -8.27 -3.10
CA LYS A 117 8.79 -8.80 -4.45
C LYS A 117 8.73 -7.71 -5.52
N VAL A 118 7.69 -6.88 -5.51
CA VAL A 118 7.39 -5.94 -6.61
C VAL A 118 7.69 -4.48 -6.26
N GLY A 119 8.05 -4.18 -5.01
CA GLY A 119 8.32 -2.81 -4.56
C GLY A 119 7.10 -1.87 -4.60
N LYS A 120 5.88 -2.43 -4.64
CA LYS A 120 4.59 -1.72 -4.64
C LYS A 120 3.80 -2.08 -3.39
N TYR A 121 3.12 -1.10 -2.79
CA TYR A 121 2.18 -1.36 -1.70
C TYR A 121 0.83 -1.79 -2.26
N SER A 122 0.13 -2.64 -1.51
CA SER A 122 -1.27 -2.96 -1.81
C SER A 122 -2.09 -1.67 -1.85
N ASN A 123 -2.98 -1.54 -2.83
CA ASN A 123 -3.77 -0.32 -3.02
C ASN A 123 -5.27 -0.61 -2.94
N LYS A 124 -6.03 0.43 -2.61
CA LYS A 124 -7.48 0.48 -2.70
C LYS A 124 -7.83 1.61 -3.64
N LYS A 125 -8.61 1.31 -4.67
CA LYS A 125 -9.20 2.32 -5.55
C LYS A 125 -10.72 2.21 -5.47
N ARG A 126 -11.41 3.31 -5.71
CA ARG A 126 -12.87 3.35 -5.75
C ARG A 126 -13.35 4.42 -6.73
N PHE A 127 -14.59 4.27 -7.15
CA PHE A 127 -15.39 5.30 -7.80
C PHE A 127 -16.80 5.24 -7.23
N ASP A 128 -17.51 6.35 -7.39
CA ASP A 128 -18.88 6.51 -6.94
C ASP A 128 -19.76 6.25 -8.17
N LEU A 129 -20.86 5.54 -7.96
CA LEU A 129 -21.78 5.11 -9.01
C LEU A 129 -23.21 5.29 -8.53
N PRO A 130 -24.08 6.02 -9.26
CA PRO A 130 -25.49 6.13 -8.91
C PRO A 130 -26.10 4.74 -8.72
N LYS A 131 -26.89 4.53 -7.66
CA LYS A 131 -27.39 3.20 -7.31
C LYS A 131 -28.23 2.58 -8.43
N GLU A 132 -28.94 3.41 -9.19
CA GLU A 132 -29.79 3.03 -10.33
C GLU A 132 -28.95 2.46 -11.49
N GLU A 133 -27.74 2.97 -11.69
CA GLU A 133 -26.82 2.53 -12.75
C GLU A 133 -26.10 1.22 -12.43
N MET A 134 -26.14 0.74 -11.18
CA MET A 134 -25.38 -0.44 -10.78
C MET A 134 -25.80 -1.71 -11.53
N ALA A 135 -27.09 -1.88 -11.80
CA ALA A 135 -27.58 -3.03 -12.57
C ALA A 135 -27.06 -2.99 -14.01
N ARG A 136 -27.11 -1.81 -14.66
CA ARG A 136 -26.56 -1.58 -16.01
C ARG A 136 -25.05 -1.79 -16.05
N PHE A 137 -24.35 -1.29 -15.03
CA PHE A 137 -22.91 -1.47 -14.87
C PHE A 137 -22.53 -2.95 -14.84
N LEU A 138 -23.23 -3.78 -14.06
CA LEU A 138 -22.98 -5.24 -13.99
C LEU A 138 -23.35 -6.01 -15.26
N LEU A 139 -24.12 -5.40 -16.17
CA LEU A 139 -24.42 -5.95 -17.50
C LEU A 139 -23.42 -5.49 -18.58
N GLY A 140 -22.43 -4.67 -18.23
CA GLY A 140 -21.44 -4.16 -19.17
C GLY A 140 -21.89 -2.94 -19.97
N ALA A 141 -23.05 -2.37 -19.65
CA ALA A 141 -23.53 -1.16 -20.31
C ALA A 141 -22.67 0.06 -19.94
N PRO A 142 -22.47 1.02 -20.86
CA PRO A 142 -21.82 2.28 -20.52
C PRO A 142 -22.65 3.05 -19.48
N VAL A 143 -21.95 3.64 -18.52
CA VAL A 143 -22.54 4.50 -17.48
C VAL A 143 -22.37 5.95 -17.91
N GLU A 144 -23.48 6.67 -18.02
CA GLU A 144 -23.50 8.05 -18.53
C GLU A 144 -22.96 9.05 -17.50
N GLU A 145 -23.32 8.88 -16.22
CA GLU A 145 -22.99 9.82 -15.13
C GLU A 145 -21.65 9.53 -14.43
N LEU A 146 -20.74 8.82 -15.08
CA LEU A 146 -19.47 8.47 -14.47
C LEU A 146 -18.47 9.63 -14.54
N ASN A 147 -17.82 9.94 -13.41
CA ASN A 147 -16.72 10.90 -13.37
C ASN A 147 -15.61 10.54 -14.38
N PRO A 148 -15.27 11.42 -15.35
CA PRO A 148 -14.30 11.13 -16.41
C PRO A 148 -12.92 10.69 -15.88
N SER A 149 -12.49 11.24 -14.73
CA SER A 149 -11.21 10.87 -14.10
C SER A 149 -11.17 9.42 -13.60
N LYS A 150 -12.35 8.81 -13.39
CA LYS A 150 -12.51 7.43 -12.93
C LYS A 150 -12.95 6.46 -14.04
N ALA A 151 -13.24 6.95 -15.25
CA ALA A 151 -13.69 6.14 -16.40
C ALA A 151 -12.81 4.90 -16.64
N LYS A 152 -11.48 5.07 -16.64
CA LYS A 152 -10.56 3.95 -16.79
C LYS A 152 -10.68 2.91 -15.68
N LEU A 153 -10.78 3.35 -14.42
CA LEU A 153 -10.93 2.43 -13.29
C LEU A 153 -12.27 1.70 -13.36
N ALA A 154 -13.36 2.41 -13.68
CA ALA A 154 -14.67 1.81 -13.79
C ALA A 154 -14.73 0.77 -14.89
N SER A 155 -14.17 1.06 -16.08
CA SER A 155 -14.08 0.10 -17.18
C SER A 155 -13.26 -1.14 -16.78
N GLU A 156 -12.09 -0.97 -16.14
CA GLU A 156 -11.31 -2.11 -15.62
C GLU A 156 -12.09 -2.96 -14.61
N VAL A 157 -12.84 -2.30 -13.72
CA VAL A 157 -13.65 -2.97 -12.68
C VAL A 157 -14.86 -3.67 -13.29
N GLN A 158 -15.52 -3.05 -14.27
CA GLN A 158 -16.71 -3.56 -14.95
C GLN A 158 -16.41 -4.89 -15.63
N THR A 159 -15.34 -4.94 -16.43
CA THR A 159 -14.90 -6.13 -17.15
C THR A 159 -14.79 -7.35 -16.25
N VAL A 160 -14.30 -7.16 -15.02
CA VAL A 160 -14.15 -8.24 -14.05
C VAL A 160 -15.48 -8.51 -13.33
N MET A 161 -16.15 -7.48 -12.82
CA MET A 161 -17.35 -7.64 -12.00
C MET A 161 -18.55 -8.23 -12.76
N MET A 162 -18.61 -8.10 -14.10
CA MET A 162 -19.60 -8.80 -14.93
C MET A 162 -19.54 -10.33 -14.81
N GLN A 163 -18.37 -10.88 -14.45
CA GLN A 163 -18.16 -12.32 -14.31
C GLN A 163 -18.34 -12.80 -12.86
N LEU A 164 -18.59 -11.88 -11.93
CA LEU A 164 -18.71 -12.17 -10.51
C LEU A 164 -20.15 -12.03 -10.05
N LYS A 165 -20.44 -12.60 -8.88
CA LYS A 165 -21.73 -12.45 -8.21
C LYS A 165 -21.53 -11.88 -6.81
N PRO A 166 -22.52 -11.15 -6.26
CA PRO A 166 -22.54 -10.88 -4.82
C PRO A 166 -22.45 -12.21 -4.07
N LYS A 167 -21.57 -12.29 -3.07
CA LYS A 167 -21.31 -13.54 -2.33
C LYS A 167 -21.49 -13.37 -0.83
N VAL A 168 -20.80 -12.40 -0.23
CA VAL A 168 -20.88 -12.15 1.22
C VAL A 168 -21.08 -10.67 1.47
N ARG A 169 -22.07 -10.32 2.28
CA ARG A 169 -22.24 -8.99 2.86
C ARG A 169 -21.50 -8.92 4.19
N THR A 170 -20.85 -7.80 4.46
CA THR A 170 -20.46 -7.43 5.83
C THR A 170 -21.24 -6.18 6.24
N GLN A 171 -22.00 -6.27 7.31
CA GLN A 171 -22.67 -5.13 7.95
C GLN A 171 -22.09 -4.94 9.34
N TYR A 172 -21.84 -3.69 9.73
CA TYR A 172 -21.29 -3.36 11.05
C TYR A 172 -21.51 -1.89 11.37
N LEU A 173 -21.46 -1.56 12.66
CA LEU A 173 -21.52 -0.20 13.15
C LEU A 173 -20.10 0.33 13.35
N ARG A 174 -19.76 1.45 12.70
CA ARG A 174 -18.41 2.05 12.78
C ARG A 174 -18.41 3.30 13.65
N THR A 175 -17.46 3.35 14.58
CA THR A 175 -17.02 4.56 15.29
C THR A 175 -15.63 4.95 14.77
N SER A 176 -15.39 6.25 14.52
CA SER A 176 -14.05 6.76 14.16
C SER A 176 -13.52 7.66 15.26
N PHE A 177 -12.23 7.54 15.58
CA PHE A 177 -11.54 8.44 16.50
C PHE A 177 -10.45 9.17 15.71
N MET A 178 -10.54 10.50 15.68
CA MET A 178 -9.57 11.39 15.04
C MET A 178 -9.82 12.83 15.48
N THR A 179 -8.77 13.63 15.50
CA THR A 179 -8.88 15.09 15.64
C THR A 179 -8.75 15.77 14.28
N GLN A 180 -9.29 16.98 14.13
CA GLN A 180 -9.08 17.78 12.92
C GLN A 180 -7.62 18.23 12.80
N ASP A 181 -6.96 18.49 13.93
CA ASP A 181 -5.58 18.97 13.97
C ASP A 181 -4.55 17.88 13.63
N ASN A 182 -4.86 16.61 13.92
CA ASN A 182 -3.96 15.49 13.70
C ASN A 182 -4.57 14.48 12.72
N THR A 183 -4.24 14.66 11.44
CA THR A 183 -4.62 13.71 10.38
C THR A 183 -3.69 12.50 10.28
N ASP A 184 -2.62 12.46 11.08
CA ASP A 184 -1.64 11.37 11.07
C ASP A 184 -2.10 10.14 11.84
N LEU A 185 -3.10 10.29 12.71
CA LEU A 185 -3.64 9.22 13.51
C LEU A 185 -5.16 9.12 13.33
N ARG A 186 -5.63 7.93 12.95
CA ARG A 186 -7.06 7.61 12.93
C ARG A 186 -7.27 6.20 13.44
N ILE A 187 -8.20 6.04 14.37
CA ILE A 187 -8.69 4.73 14.80
C ILE A 187 -10.09 4.52 14.23
N THR A 188 -10.38 3.32 13.75
CA THR A 188 -11.75 2.90 13.44
C THR A 188 -12.09 1.65 14.22
N LEU A 189 -13.17 1.69 14.97
CA LEU A 189 -13.77 0.57 15.68
C LEU A 189 -15.00 0.11 14.89
N ASP A 190 -14.98 -1.14 14.43
CA ASP A 190 -16.13 -1.78 13.81
C ASP A 190 -16.71 -2.79 14.80
N ARG A 191 -17.91 -2.55 15.31
CA ARG A 191 -18.65 -3.42 16.24
C ARG A 191 -19.91 -4.00 15.60
N ASP A 192 -20.54 -4.95 16.29
CA ASP A 192 -21.78 -5.60 15.86
C ASP A 192 -21.66 -6.13 14.43
N ILE A 193 -20.54 -6.82 14.14
CA ILE A 193 -20.20 -7.24 12.79
C ILE A 193 -21.01 -8.49 12.42
N ALA A 194 -21.94 -8.32 11.51
CA ALA A 194 -22.70 -9.39 10.89
C ALA A 194 -22.16 -9.71 9.49
N VAL A 195 -22.16 -11.00 9.15
CA VAL A 195 -21.88 -11.47 7.78
C VAL A 195 -23.11 -12.19 7.23
N TYR A 196 -23.52 -11.85 6.01
CA TYR A 196 -24.70 -12.46 5.36
C TYR A 196 -24.29 -13.12 4.05
N ALA A 197 -24.97 -14.22 3.71
CA ALA A 197 -24.93 -14.80 2.37
C ALA A 197 -25.76 -13.91 1.43
N GLU A 198 -25.11 -13.28 0.45
CA GLU A 198 -25.82 -12.40 -0.48
C GLU A 198 -26.62 -13.20 -1.51
N PRO A 199 -27.74 -12.66 -2.00
CA PRO A 199 -28.39 -13.19 -3.19
C PRO A 199 -27.41 -13.24 -4.39
N ASN A 200 -27.53 -14.27 -5.22
CA ASN A 200 -26.67 -14.49 -6.40
C ASN A 200 -26.80 -13.42 -7.50
N SER A 201 -27.69 -12.44 -7.35
CA SER A 201 -27.96 -11.37 -8.32
C SER A 201 -28.10 -10.03 -7.59
N TRP A 202 -27.49 -8.99 -8.17
CA TRP A 202 -27.62 -7.63 -7.67
C TRP A 202 -29.06 -7.09 -7.75
N GLN A 203 -29.82 -7.51 -8.77
CA GLN A 203 -31.22 -7.13 -8.91
C GLN A 203 -32.04 -7.56 -7.69
N ASN A 204 -31.78 -8.74 -7.14
CA ASN A 204 -32.46 -9.19 -5.93
C ASN A 204 -32.12 -8.31 -4.72
N ILE A 205 -30.87 -7.87 -4.58
CA ILE A 205 -30.43 -6.93 -3.54
C ILE A 205 -31.14 -5.58 -3.72
N ALA A 206 -31.19 -5.07 -4.95
CA ALA A 206 -31.85 -3.80 -5.26
C ALA A 206 -33.38 -3.85 -5.01
N ASN A 207 -34.03 -4.97 -5.35
CA ASN A 207 -35.48 -5.15 -5.18
C ASN A 207 -35.92 -5.13 -3.71
N ILE A 208 -35.05 -5.57 -2.80
CA ILE A 208 -35.28 -5.46 -1.34
C ILE A 208 -34.69 -4.16 -0.77
N ASN A 209 -34.48 -3.14 -1.61
CA ASN A 209 -33.95 -1.83 -1.25
C ASN A 209 -32.58 -1.91 -0.52
N GLY A 210 -31.75 -2.90 -0.86
CA GLY A 210 -30.44 -3.07 -0.23
C GLY A 210 -30.49 -3.46 1.24
N VAL A 211 -31.64 -3.93 1.76
CA VAL A 211 -31.74 -4.48 3.11
C VAL A 211 -30.92 -5.78 3.21
N ALA A 212 -30.34 -6.07 4.37
CA ALA A 212 -29.62 -7.32 4.58
C ALA A 212 -30.61 -8.50 4.60
N SER A 213 -30.32 -9.55 3.83
CA SER A 213 -31.15 -10.74 3.71
C SER A 213 -30.28 -11.99 3.65
N GLY A 214 -30.89 -13.15 3.87
CA GLY A 214 -30.22 -14.45 3.77
C GLY A 214 -29.71 -14.98 5.11
N GLU A 215 -29.07 -16.14 5.05
CA GLU A 215 -28.39 -16.74 6.21
C GLU A 215 -27.28 -15.81 6.70
N PHE A 216 -27.12 -15.71 8.01
CA PHE A 216 -26.14 -14.82 8.61
C PHE A 216 -25.46 -15.43 9.85
N ASP A 217 -24.26 -14.91 10.15
CA ASP A 217 -23.50 -15.23 11.35
C ASP A 217 -23.01 -13.92 12.00
N MET A 218 -23.03 -13.89 13.34
CA MET A 218 -22.54 -12.75 14.12
C MET A 218 -21.11 -13.01 14.57
N MET A 219 -20.21 -12.09 14.23
CA MET A 219 -18.83 -12.19 14.64
C MET A 219 -18.71 -11.95 16.16
N PRO A 220 -18.07 -12.86 16.93
CA PRO A 220 -18.02 -12.77 18.38
C PRO A 220 -17.02 -11.71 18.90
N TYR A 221 -16.41 -10.94 18.00
CA TYR A 221 -15.45 -9.90 18.30
C TYR A 221 -15.61 -8.71 17.36
N SER A 222 -15.19 -7.56 17.86
CA SER A 222 -15.09 -6.29 17.14
C SER A 222 -13.70 -6.17 16.51
N VAL A 223 -13.59 -5.31 15.49
CA VAL A 223 -12.32 -5.08 14.79
C VAL A 223 -11.90 -3.64 14.97
N VAL A 224 -10.73 -3.44 15.57
CA VAL A 224 -10.09 -2.13 15.70
C VAL A 224 -8.99 -2.00 14.66
N GLU A 225 -8.99 -0.90 13.91
CA GLU A 225 -7.95 -0.57 12.93
C GLU A 225 -7.31 0.77 13.28
N VAL A 226 -6.03 0.74 13.66
CA VAL A 226 -5.21 1.92 13.94
C VAL A 226 -4.44 2.29 12.68
N LYS A 227 -4.71 3.48 12.14
CA LYS A 227 -4.08 4.03 10.94
C LYS A 227 -3.13 5.14 11.35
N VAL A 228 -1.86 4.93 11.05
CA VAL A 228 -0.77 5.86 11.38
C VAL A 228 -0.06 6.28 10.10
N SER A 229 0.17 7.57 9.91
CA SER A 229 1.02 8.09 8.83
C SER A 229 2.45 7.61 8.99
N MET A 230 3.08 7.22 7.88
CA MET A 230 4.52 6.94 7.86
C MET A 230 5.29 8.25 7.99
N VAL A 231 6.07 8.39 9.07
CA VAL A 231 7.20 9.32 9.10
C VAL A 231 8.37 8.68 8.36
N GLU A 232 9.14 9.49 7.66
CA GLU A 232 10.14 8.97 6.75
C GLU A 232 11.39 8.42 7.45
N GLY A 233 11.75 7.18 7.12
CA GLY A 233 12.86 6.47 7.76
C GLY A 233 12.46 5.73 9.05
N GLY A 234 11.24 5.93 9.54
CA GLY A 234 10.68 5.20 10.68
C GLY A 234 9.82 4.01 10.27
N THR A 235 9.67 3.04 11.18
CA THR A 235 8.59 2.06 11.15
C THR A 235 7.41 2.62 11.94
N PRO A 236 6.27 3.00 11.31
CA PRO A 236 5.11 3.44 12.08
C PRO A 236 4.61 2.26 12.90
N GLU A 237 4.56 2.51 14.19
CA GLU A 237 4.09 1.60 15.22
C GLU A 237 2.82 2.17 15.83
N CYS A 238 2.06 1.30 16.49
CA CYS A 238 0.91 1.75 17.24
C CYS A 238 1.43 2.65 18.37
N PRO A 239 0.89 3.86 18.58
CA PRO A 239 1.26 4.67 19.73
C PRO A 239 1.13 3.85 21.03
N PRO A 240 2.11 3.90 21.95
CA PRO A 240 2.14 3.02 23.13
C PRO A 240 0.87 3.10 23.99
N TRP A 241 0.29 4.29 24.13
CA TRP A 241 -0.93 4.47 24.92
C TRP A 241 -2.16 3.80 24.28
N ILE A 242 -2.23 3.71 22.94
CA ILE A 242 -3.29 2.99 22.22
C ILE A 242 -3.07 1.48 22.34
N GLU A 243 -1.82 1.05 22.20
CA GLU A 243 -1.46 -0.36 22.31
C GLU A 243 -1.74 -0.88 23.73
N GLU A 244 -1.41 -0.10 24.76
CA GLU A 244 -1.77 -0.38 26.15
C GLU A 244 -3.29 -0.44 26.35
N ALA A 245 -4.04 0.55 25.85
CA ALA A 245 -5.51 0.54 25.95
C ALA A 245 -6.13 -0.70 25.28
N LEU A 246 -5.63 -1.08 24.11
CA LEU A 246 -6.06 -2.30 23.41
C LEU A 246 -5.76 -3.56 24.23
N PHE A 247 -4.56 -3.68 24.79
CA PHE A 247 -4.19 -4.84 25.59
C PHE A 247 -4.98 -4.94 26.90
N GLN A 248 -5.23 -3.81 27.58
CA GLN A 248 -6.05 -3.76 28.78
C GLN A 248 -7.49 -4.22 28.51
N SER A 249 -8.06 -3.81 27.37
CA SER A 249 -9.39 -4.26 26.93
C SER A 249 -9.40 -5.68 26.33
N GLY A 250 -8.31 -6.44 26.45
CA GLY A 250 -8.24 -7.84 26.02
C GLY A 250 -8.08 -8.04 24.50
N ALA A 251 -7.73 -7.01 23.74
CA ALA A 251 -7.53 -7.12 22.30
C ALA A 251 -6.28 -7.94 21.94
N ARG A 252 -6.28 -8.50 20.72
CA ARG A 252 -5.12 -9.19 20.12
C ARG A 252 -4.82 -8.62 18.75
N LYS A 253 -3.53 -8.54 18.41
CA LYS A 253 -3.03 -7.98 17.15
C LYS A 253 -3.18 -8.97 15.99
N ILE A 254 -4.42 -9.24 15.58
CA ILE A 254 -4.74 -10.20 14.53
C ILE A 254 -5.25 -9.48 13.28
N LYS A 255 -4.62 -9.76 12.13
CA LYS A 255 -5.03 -9.17 10.84
C LYS A 255 -6.18 -9.94 10.20
N LEU A 256 -7.36 -9.79 10.78
CA LEU A 256 -8.58 -10.45 10.31
C LEU A 256 -9.18 -9.79 9.04
N SER A 257 -9.75 -10.63 8.19
CA SER A 257 -10.57 -10.24 7.03
C SER A 257 -12.04 -10.53 7.32
N LYS A 258 -12.88 -9.48 7.39
CA LYS A 258 -14.34 -9.65 7.56
C LYS A 258 -14.95 -10.51 6.46
N TYR A 259 -14.55 -10.29 5.21
CA TYR A 259 -14.97 -11.12 4.07
C TYR A 259 -14.50 -12.57 4.24
N GLY A 260 -13.24 -12.77 4.65
CA GLY A 260 -12.70 -14.12 4.83
C GLY A 260 -13.39 -14.89 5.95
N TYR A 261 -13.78 -14.21 7.03
CA TYR A 261 -14.62 -14.80 8.07
C TYR A 261 -15.98 -15.24 7.52
N GLY A 262 -16.65 -14.37 6.75
CA GLY A 262 -17.93 -14.72 6.12
C GLY A 262 -17.84 -15.90 5.15
N VAL A 263 -16.78 -15.99 4.33
CA VAL A 263 -16.56 -17.16 3.46
C VAL A 263 -16.38 -18.44 4.28
N MET A 264 -15.58 -18.39 5.36
CA MET A 264 -15.39 -19.56 6.21
C MET A 264 -16.67 -20.06 6.89
N LYS A 265 -17.55 -19.14 7.26
CA LYS A 265 -18.80 -19.45 7.98
C LYS A 265 -19.91 -19.91 7.06
N LEU A 266 -20.12 -19.18 5.97
CA LEU A 266 -21.27 -19.37 5.08
C LEU A 266 -20.96 -20.29 3.89
N TYR A 267 -19.68 -20.45 3.53
CA TYR A 267 -19.24 -21.25 2.39
C TYR A 267 -18.04 -22.17 2.74
N PRO A 268 -18.18 -23.05 3.76
CA PRO A 268 -17.07 -23.84 4.28
C PRO A 268 -16.40 -24.74 3.22
N ILE A 269 -17.17 -25.27 2.26
CA ILE A 269 -16.66 -26.10 1.15
C ILE A 269 -15.65 -25.33 0.28
N HIS A 270 -15.82 -24.01 0.16
CA HIS A 270 -14.93 -23.14 -0.63
C HIS A 270 -13.83 -22.47 0.21
N ALA A 271 -13.82 -22.67 1.53
CA ALA A 271 -12.94 -21.99 2.48
C ALA A 271 -11.51 -22.59 2.56
N HIS A 272 -11.01 -23.15 1.46
CA HIS A 272 -9.67 -23.72 1.36
C HIS A 272 -8.84 -23.02 0.26
N PRO A 273 -7.60 -22.59 0.55
CA PRO A 273 -6.87 -22.77 1.82
C PRO A 273 -7.41 -21.88 2.95
N SER A 274 -7.22 -22.34 4.19
CA SER A 274 -7.67 -21.60 5.38
C SER A 274 -6.80 -20.35 5.62
N PRO A 275 -7.38 -19.20 6.01
CA PRO A 275 -6.61 -18.00 6.33
C PRO A 275 -5.64 -18.20 7.50
N LYS A 276 -4.44 -17.61 7.41
CA LYS A 276 -3.42 -17.71 8.47
C LYS A 276 -3.87 -17.24 9.86
N TRP A 277 -4.82 -16.31 9.93
CA TRP A 277 -5.36 -15.79 11.19
C TRP A 277 -6.44 -16.71 11.81
N ALA A 278 -7.00 -17.67 11.05
CA ALA A 278 -8.07 -18.53 11.53
C ALA A 278 -7.68 -19.36 12.77
N PRO A 279 -6.54 -20.10 12.79
CA PRO A 279 -6.15 -20.86 13.98
C PRO A 279 -5.85 -19.96 15.18
N GLU A 280 -5.25 -18.79 14.95
CA GLU A 280 -4.94 -17.80 15.99
C GLU A 280 -6.22 -17.26 16.65
N ILE A 281 -7.24 -16.97 15.85
CA ILE A 281 -8.56 -16.56 16.34
C ILE A 281 -9.26 -17.68 17.08
N ALA A 282 -9.21 -18.92 16.59
CA ALA A 282 -9.84 -20.05 17.25
C ALA A 282 -9.26 -20.26 18.66
N ALA A 283 -7.93 -20.30 18.76
CA ALA A 283 -7.24 -20.40 20.05
C ALA A 283 -7.60 -19.25 21.00
N TRP A 284 -7.56 -18.01 20.50
CA TRP A 284 -7.92 -16.84 21.30
C TRP A 284 -9.40 -16.83 21.75
N THR A 285 -10.32 -17.31 20.91
CA THR A 285 -11.74 -17.39 21.24
C THR A 285 -11.97 -18.42 22.35
N SER A 286 -11.26 -19.55 22.31
CA SER A 286 -11.29 -20.56 23.38
C SER A 286 -10.72 -20.04 24.70
N GLU A 287 -9.64 -19.25 24.69
CA GLU A 287 -9.07 -18.62 25.90
C GLU A 287 -10.07 -17.71 26.62
N LEU A 288 -10.96 -17.05 25.88
CA LEU A 288 -11.95 -16.13 26.42
C LEU A 288 -13.16 -16.84 27.06
N GLY A 289 -13.22 -18.17 27.01
CA GLY A 289 -14.35 -18.95 27.54
C GLY A 289 -15.65 -18.75 26.76
N PHE A 290 -15.56 -18.30 25.49
CA PHE A 290 -16.69 -18.31 24.57
C PHE A 290 -16.92 -19.75 24.09
N ASP A 291 -17.45 -20.60 24.96
CA ASP A 291 -17.99 -21.89 24.55
C ASP A 291 -19.21 -21.67 23.65
N GLN A 292 -19.35 -22.53 22.64
CA GLN A 292 -20.39 -22.51 21.60
C GLN A 292 -21.81 -22.79 22.15
N GLN A 293 -22.31 -21.98 23.07
CA GLN A 293 -23.72 -21.96 23.45
C GLN A 293 -24.40 -20.81 22.71
N ASN A 294 -24.77 -21.06 21.44
CA ASN A 294 -25.88 -20.42 20.69
C ASN A 294 -25.74 -20.60 19.16
N THR A 295 -25.36 -21.79 18.68
CA THR A 295 -25.62 -22.18 17.28
C THR A 295 -26.89 -23.01 17.23
N GLY A 296 -28.06 -22.36 17.24
CA GLY A 296 -29.33 -23.08 17.17
C GLY A 296 -30.54 -22.36 17.77
N ALA A 297 -30.72 -21.08 17.48
CA ALA A 297 -32.04 -20.47 17.65
C ALA A 297 -32.35 -19.68 16.37
N THR A 298 -33.30 -20.20 15.60
CA THR A 298 -33.95 -19.53 14.47
C THR A 298 -34.64 -18.27 14.98
N LEU A 299 -33.87 -17.20 15.15
CA LEU A 299 -34.40 -15.88 15.43
C LEU A 299 -34.54 -15.17 14.10
N ALA A 300 -35.78 -14.78 13.79
CA ALA A 300 -36.08 -13.86 12.70
C ALA A 300 -35.07 -12.70 12.72
N ALA A 301 -34.59 -12.32 11.54
CA ALA A 301 -33.57 -11.29 11.36
C ALA A 301 -33.83 -10.12 12.31
N PRO A 302 -32.94 -9.81 13.26
CA PRO A 302 -33.05 -8.55 13.96
C PRO A 302 -32.75 -7.51 12.90
N ALA A 303 -33.78 -6.81 12.43
CA ALA A 303 -33.58 -5.48 11.88
C ALA A 303 -32.80 -4.74 12.97
N VAL A 304 -31.53 -4.44 12.69
CA VAL A 304 -30.68 -3.66 13.58
C VAL A 304 -31.28 -2.25 13.60
N SER A 305 -32.33 -2.09 14.41
CA SER A 305 -33.04 -0.85 14.67
C SER A 305 -32.22 -0.08 15.69
N HIS A 306 -31.18 0.58 15.21
CA HIS A 306 -30.48 1.57 16.02
C HIS A 306 -31.35 2.83 16.07
N ALA A 307 -32.17 2.94 17.10
CA ALA A 307 -32.74 4.23 17.49
C ALA A 307 -31.58 5.18 17.84
N ALA A 308 -31.59 6.36 17.24
CA ALA A 308 -30.69 7.44 17.56
C ALA A 308 -30.82 7.79 19.05
N ILE A 309 -29.72 7.70 19.81
CA ILE A 309 -29.68 8.21 21.18
C ILE A 309 -29.53 9.73 21.06
N SER A 310 -30.66 10.41 21.14
CA SER A 310 -30.75 11.85 21.34
C SER A 310 -30.20 12.22 22.72
N ILE A 311 -29.52 13.36 22.80
CA ILE A 311 -28.95 13.92 24.02
C ILE A 311 -30.09 14.39 24.93
N GLU A 312 -30.27 13.75 26.09
CA GLU A 312 -30.95 14.34 27.24
C GLU A 312 -30.07 14.24 28.50
N SER A 313 -30.06 15.33 29.25
CA SER A 313 -29.29 15.63 30.46
C SER A 313 -29.60 14.67 31.63
N PRO A 314 -28.69 14.46 32.59
CA PRO A 314 -28.84 13.41 33.59
C PRO A 314 -29.70 13.84 34.78
N PRO A 315 -30.50 12.94 35.39
CA PRO A 315 -30.88 13.08 36.78
C PRO A 315 -29.91 12.30 37.68
N SER A 316 -29.46 13.00 38.72
CA SER A 316 -28.65 12.51 39.83
C SER A 316 -29.33 11.36 40.59
N TYR A 317 -28.64 10.24 40.84
CA TYR A 317 -29.03 9.34 41.94
C TYR A 317 -27.84 8.70 42.69
N ARG A 318 -27.89 8.98 43.99
CA ARG A 318 -27.33 8.36 45.21
C ARG A 318 -26.32 7.21 45.10
N SER A 319 -25.19 7.47 45.77
CA SER A 319 -24.27 6.51 46.36
C SER A 319 -24.95 5.50 47.28
N ASN A 320 -24.52 4.24 47.19
CA ASN A 320 -24.47 3.34 48.34
C ASN A 320 -23.14 2.56 48.34
N SER A 321 -22.58 2.51 49.54
CA SER A 321 -21.35 1.86 49.99
C SER A 321 -21.50 0.33 50.15
N PHE A 322 -20.37 -0.32 50.51
CA PHE A 322 -20.10 -1.74 50.83
C PHE A 322 -19.45 -2.53 49.67
N ASP A 323 -18.36 -3.28 49.83
CA ASP A 323 -17.45 -3.48 50.96
C ASP A 323 -16.13 -4.11 50.46
N ASN A 324 -15.08 -4.01 51.27
CA ASN A 324 -13.72 -4.49 51.00
C ASN A 324 -13.59 -6.01 50.81
N PHE A 325 -12.80 -6.45 49.82
CA PHE A 325 -12.13 -7.75 49.84
C PHE A 325 -10.70 -7.63 49.32
N THR A 326 -9.78 -8.24 50.06
CA THR A 326 -8.34 -7.97 50.14
C THR A 326 -7.46 -8.59 49.06
N ASP A 327 -6.36 -7.89 48.83
CA ASP A 327 -5.13 -8.15 48.07
C ASP A 327 -4.64 -9.60 47.90
N THR A 328 -4.30 -9.97 46.66
CA THR A 328 -3.20 -10.92 46.33
C THR A 328 -2.67 -10.78 44.88
N ALA A 329 -3.02 -9.72 44.14
CA ALA A 329 -2.67 -9.55 42.72
C ALA A 329 -1.56 -8.53 42.43
N SER A 330 -1.04 -7.82 43.44
CA SER A 330 -0.13 -6.67 43.27
C SER A 330 1.35 -7.04 43.04
N THR A 331 1.77 -8.26 43.37
CA THR A 331 3.21 -8.63 43.32
C THR A 331 3.69 -9.08 41.95
N LYS A 332 2.81 -9.67 41.10
CA LYS A 332 3.18 -10.13 39.75
C LYS A 332 3.32 -8.99 38.73
N SER A 333 2.53 -7.93 38.88
CA SER A 333 2.55 -6.75 37.98
C SER A 333 3.77 -5.85 38.20
N ALA A 334 4.29 -5.79 39.43
CA ALA A 334 5.51 -5.03 39.77
C ALA A 334 6.78 -5.67 39.18
N MET A 335 6.91 -7.00 39.24
CA MET A 335 8.06 -7.72 38.64
C MET A 335 8.09 -7.63 37.11
N MET A 336 6.93 -7.58 36.46
CA MET A 336 6.83 -7.46 35.00
C MET A 336 7.24 -6.05 34.50
N ARG A 337 6.91 -5.00 35.26
CA ARG A 337 7.33 -3.60 34.99
C ARG A 337 8.85 -3.41 35.12
N ALA A 338 9.48 -4.04 36.10
CA ALA A 338 10.94 -3.92 36.34
C ALA A 338 11.79 -4.57 35.23
N ASN A 339 11.32 -5.68 34.64
CA ASN A 339 12.03 -6.36 33.54
C ASN A 339 11.89 -5.66 32.18
N PHE A 340 10.82 -4.88 31.98
CA PHE A 340 10.60 -4.13 30.73
C PHE A 340 11.51 -2.90 30.61
N GLN A 341 11.73 -2.17 31.72
CA GLN A 341 12.61 -0.99 31.74
C GLN A 341 14.10 -1.32 31.51
N ARG A 342 14.54 -2.53 31.87
CA ARG A 342 15.94 -2.95 31.73
C ARG A 342 16.36 -3.26 30.27
N LYS A 343 15.40 -3.50 29.37
CA LYS A 343 15.66 -3.93 27.99
C LYS A 343 15.63 -2.79 26.96
N TYR A 344 15.08 -1.62 27.29
CA TYR A 344 14.86 -0.51 26.35
C TYR A 344 15.39 0.83 26.87
N GLY A 345 16.62 0.85 27.38
CA GLY A 345 17.31 2.08 27.77
C GLY A 345 17.56 3.02 26.58
N ASN A 346 16.79 4.10 26.52
CA ASN A 346 17.08 5.44 25.97
C ASN A 346 18.02 5.55 24.76
N ILE A 347 17.46 5.40 23.55
CA ILE A 347 18.08 5.81 22.26
C ILE A 347 17.66 7.24 21.84
N PHE A 348 16.67 7.84 22.50
CA PHE A 348 15.98 9.03 21.99
C PHE A 348 16.50 10.40 22.46
N SER A 349 17.62 10.48 23.19
CA SER A 349 18.21 11.79 23.52
C SER A 349 19.00 12.43 22.38
N LYS A 350 19.30 11.70 21.29
CA LYS A 350 20.10 12.21 20.15
C LYS A 350 19.31 12.79 18.96
N ALA A 351 17.99 12.60 18.89
CA ALA A 351 17.20 12.96 17.70
C ALA A 351 16.79 14.45 17.60
N ARG A 352 17.07 15.28 18.61
CA ARG A 352 16.61 16.68 18.66
C ARG A 352 17.50 17.72 17.97
N ARG A 353 18.58 17.34 17.27
CA ARG A 353 19.59 18.31 16.77
C ARG A 353 19.67 18.58 15.27
N HIS A 354 18.93 17.90 14.39
CA HIS A 354 19.04 18.20 12.95
C HIS A 354 17.73 18.67 12.34
N GLY A 355 17.68 19.97 12.09
CA GLY A 355 16.61 20.67 11.38
C GLY A 355 16.32 20.03 10.02
N MET A 356 15.07 19.62 9.83
CA MET A 356 14.59 19.02 8.60
C MET A 356 13.92 20.07 7.73
N ASN A 357 14.70 20.62 6.80
CA ASN A 357 14.18 21.22 5.59
C ASN A 357 14.92 20.61 4.40
N ARG A 358 14.46 19.46 3.93
CA ARG A 358 14.86 18.89 2.64
C ARG A 358 13.61 18.42 1.89
N LYS A 359 13.16 19.26 0.95
CA LYS A 359 12.15 18.93 -0.06
C LYS A 359 12.51 17.60 -0.73
N LYS A 360 11.53 16.69 -0.86
CA LYS A 360 11.77 15.31 -1.25
C LYS A 360 11.17 14.95 -2.61
N TYR A 361 11.96 14.25 -3.41
CA TYR A 361 11.64 13.80 -4.75
C TYR A 361 10.83 12.50 -4.71
N GLY A 362 9.93 12.33 -5.68
CA GLY A 362 9.16 11.11 -5.88
C GLY A 362 10.09 9.90 -6.12
N LYS A 363 9.90 8.84 -5.32
CA LYS A 363 10.62 7.55 -5.40
C LYS A 363 10.53 6.82 -6.76
N THR A 364 9.72 7.30 -7.69
CA THR A 364 9.56 6.75 -9.04
C THR A 364 10.72 7.12 -9.97
N ASP A 365 11.28 8.32 -9.84
CA ASP A 365 12.29 8.83 -10.79
C ASP A 365 13.69 8.28 -10.48
N GLY A 366 13.99 7.98 -9.21
CA GLY A 366 15.26 7.36 -8.80
C GLY A 366 15.43 5.92 -9.31
N LYS A 367 14.34 5.14 -9.44
CA LYS A 367 14.40 3.76 -9.97
C LYS A 367 14.64 3.73 -11.48
N ALA A 368 14.02 4.66 -12.22
CA ALA A 368 14.25 4.80 -13.65
C ALA A 368 15.69 5.25 -13.94
N PHE A 369 16.26 6.10 -13.09
CA PHE A 369 17.66 6.50 -13.15
C PHE A 369 18.61 5.32 -12.91
N MET A 370 18.44 4.57 -11.82
CA MET A 370 19.26 3.38 -11.52
C MET A 370 19.16 2.32 -12.61
N ALA A 371 18.01 2.23 -13.31
CA ALA A 371 17.87 1.36 -14.47
C ALA A 371 18.67 1.88 -15.67
N ASN A 372 18.62 3.18 -15.98
CA ASN A 372 19.39 3.78 -17.08
C ASN A 372 20.91 3.67 -16.86
N GLU A 373 21.38 3.88 -15.63
CA GLU A 373 22.78 3.71 -15.23
C GLU A 373 23.23 2.26 -15.38
N ARG A 374 22.43 1.30 -14.90
CA ARG A 374 22.72 -0.13 -15.06
C ARG A 374 22.79 -0.54 -16.53
N THR A 375 21.87 -0.06 -17.35
CA THR A 375 21.89 -0.34 -18.79
C THR A 375 23.17 0.21 -19.42
N PHE A 376 23.57 1.45 -19.11
CA PHE A 376 24.81 2.04 -19.62
C PHE A 376 26.06 1.26 -19.17
N LEU A 377 26.16 0.91 -17.89
CA LEU A 377 27.28 0.12 -17.36
C LEU A 377 27.35 -1.28 -17.98
N ASN A 378 26.20 -1.91 -18.27
CA ASN A 378 26.17 -3.18 -18.98
C ASN A 378 26.74 -3.06 -20.40
N TYR A 379 26.37 -2.01 -21.15
CA TYR A 379 26.93 -1.79 -22.49
C TYR A 379 28.45 -1.61 -22.43
N ILE A 380 28.95 -0.78 -21.50
CA ILE A 380 30.39 -0.58 -21.29
C ILE A 380 31.08 -1.90 -20.94
N GLN A 381 30.54 -2.69 -20.02
CA GLN A 381 31.13 -3.95 -19.60
C GLN A 381 31.26 -4.94 -20.76
N TRP A 382 30.23 -5.06 -21.60
CA TRP A 382 30.27 -5.95 -22.77
C TRP A 382 31.27 -5.49 -23.81
N THR A 383 31.27 -4.20 -24.16
CA THR A 383 32.21 -3.65 -25.14
C THR A 383 33.65 -3.68 -24.64
N SER A 384 33.89 -3.46 -23.35
CA SER A 384 35.24 -3.54 -22.77
C SER A 384 35.76 -4.97 -22.70
N SER A 385 34.89 -5.94 -22.44
CA SER A 385 35.27 -7.36 -22.41
C SER A 385 35.63 -7.85 -23.82
N LEU A 386 34.83 -7.44 -24.81
CA LEU A 386 35.07 -7.77 -26.21
C LEU A 386 36.33 -7.09 -26.76
N ALA A 387 36.54 -5.81 -26.45
CA ALA A 387 37.76 -5.09 -26.83
C ALA A 387 39.01 -5.73 -26.21
N THR A 388 38.98 -6.07 -24.91
CA THR A 388 40.10 -6.76 -24.23
C THR A 388 40.40 -8.12 -24.86
N PHE A 389 39.38 -8.88 -25.25
CA PHE A 389 39.54 -10.15 -25.95
C PHE A 389 40.23 -9.95 -27.32
N CYS A 390 39.81 -8.95 -28.10
CA CYS A 390 40.45 -8.61 -29.38
C CYS A 390 41.91 -8.17 -29.21
N VAL A 391 42.24 -7.42 -28.16
CA VAL A 391 43.63 -7.07 -27.84
C VAL A 391 44.45 -8.31 -27.48
N GLY A 392 43.88 -9.26 -26.75
CA GLY A 392 44.53 -10.55 -26.48
C GLY A 392 44.80 -11.36 -27.75
N LEU A 393 43.89 -11.33 -28.71
CA LEU A 393 44.09 -11.95 -30.03
C LEU A 393 45.19 -11.27 -30.84
N LEU A 394 45.26 -9.93 -30.80
CA LEU A 394 46.34 -9.18 -31.43
C LEU A 394 47.72 -9.59 -30.89
N GLN A 395 47.84 -9.84 -29.59
CA GLN A 395 49.11 -10.25 -28.98
C GLN A 395 49.59 -11.65 -29.42
N ILE A 396 48.67 -12.55 -29.76
CA ILE A 396 48.98 -13.96 -30.06
C ILE A 396 49.09 -14.21 -31.57
N ALA A 397 48.33 -13.48 -32.39
CA ALA A 397 48.21 -13.75 -33.80
C ALA A 397 49.22 -12.95 -34.64
N THR A 398 49.98 -13.65 -35.49
CA THR A 398 51.01 -13.06 -36.37
C THR A 398 50.52 -12.79 -37.80
N GLY A 399 49.25 -13.07 -38.10
CA GLY A 399 48.66 -12.93 -39.44
C GLY A 399 48.01 -11.56 -39.68
N SER A 400 48.21 -11.01 -40.89
CA SER A 400 47.61 -9.74 -41.32
C SER A 400 46.08 -9.74 -41.25
N GLU A 401 45.44 -10.87 -41.55
CA GLU A 401 43.98 -11.03 -41.48
C GLU A 401 43.44 -10.83 -40.05
N VAL A 402 44.15 -11.32 -39.03
CA VAL A 402 43.72 -11.20 -37.64
C VAL A 402 43.87 -9.77 -37.15
N LEU A 403 44.88 -9.03 -37.65
CA LEU A 403 45.05 -7.60 -37.38
C LEU A 403 43.87 -6.78 -37.91
N TYR A 404 43.45 -6.99 -39.18
CA TYR A 404 42.33 -6.27 -39.77
C TYR A 404 41.00 -6.57 -39.06
N VAL A 405 40.72 -7.85 -38.79
CA VAL A 405 39.48 -8.27 -38.12
C VAL A 405 39.41 -7.73 -36.69
N SER A 406 40.51 -7.82 -35.93
CA SER A 406 40.54 -7.33 -34.54
C SER A 406 40.43 -5.80 -34.47
N THR A 407 41.07 -5.09 -35.40
CA THR A 407 40.95 -3.63 -35.52
C THR A 407 39.52 -3.20 -35.85
N ALA A 408 38.86 -3.89 -36.78
CA ALA A 408 37.46 -3.61 -37.14
C ALA A 408 36.50 -3.82 -35.95
N ILE A 409 36.72 -4.86 -35.14
CA ILE A 409 35.90 -5.14 -33.95
C ILE A 409 36.14 -4.09 -32.85
N ILE A 410 37.38 -3.63 -32.66
CA ILE A 410 37.70 -2.56 -31.69
C ILE A 410 37.02 -1.25 -32.10
N LEU A 411 37.07 -0.86 -33.37
CA LEU A 411 36.37 0.33 -33.88
C LEU A 411 34.84 0.21 -33.74
N PHE A 412 34.30 -0.99 -33.94
CA PHE A 412 32.88 -1.26 -33.70
C PHE A 412 32.50 -1.11 -32.21
N CYS A 413 33.37 -1.57 -31.30
CA CYS A 413 33.17 -1.36 -29.86
C CYS A 413 33.19 0.13 -29.49
N ASP A 414 34.09 0.93 -30.08
CA ASP A 414 34.12 2.37 -29.89
C ASP A 414 32.84 3.06 -30.35
N ALA A 415 32.32 2.67 -31.52
CA ALA A 415 31.04 3.18 -32.03
C ALA A 415 29.87 2.82 -31.09
N LEU A 416 29.87 1.62 -30.51
CA LEU A 416 28.84 1.19 -29.55
C LEU A 416 28.93 1.94 -28.21
N ILE A 417 30.13 2.17 -27.67
CA ILE A 417 30.35 2.96 -26.45
C ILE A 417 29.90 4.41 -26.68
N PHE A 418 30.21 4.97 -27.84
CA PHE A 418 29.76 6.29 -28.25
C PHE A 418 28.23 6.39 -28.31
N TYR A 419 27.58 5.43 -28.97
CA TYR A 419 26.12 5.34 -29.04
C TYR A 419 25.48 5.19 -27.65
N ALA A 420 26.00 4.28 -26.81
CA ALA A 420 25.49 4.07 -25.46
C ALA A 420 25.60 5.34 -24.59
N THR A 421 26.71 6.09 -24.75
CA THR A 421 26.91 7.37 -24.05
C THR A 421 25.92 8.43 -24.52
N ILE A 422 25.65 8.54 -25.82
CA ILE A 422 24.64 9.47 -26.35
C ILE A 422 23.25 9.15 -25.79
N ILE A 423 22.81 7.88 -25.86
CA ILE A 423 21.50 7.46 -25.36
C ILE A 423 21.38 7.72 -23.85
N TYR A 424 22.44 7.45 -23.09
CA TYR A 424 22.49 7.74 -21.66
C TYR A 424 22.28 9.25 -21.39
N GLN A 425 23.01 10.11 -22.11
CA GLN A 425 22.92 11.57 -21.95
C GLN A 425 21.55 12.13 -22.36
N LEU A 426 20.97 11.64 -23.47
CA LEU A 426 19.63 12.05 -23.91
C LEU A 426 18.55 11.70 -22.88
N ARG A 427 18.56 10.47 -22.36
CA ARG A 427 17.63 10.06 -21.29
C ARG A 427 17.85 10.85 -20.01
N ARG A 428 19.10 11.15 -19.66
CA ARG A 428 19.45 11.98 -18.51
C ARG A 428 18.92 13.41 -18.66
N ILE A 429 19.05 14.03 -19.84
CA ILE A 429 18.48 15.36 -20.14
C ILE A 429 16.97 15.33 -20.02
N TYR A 430 16.30 14.31 -20.57
CA TYR A 430 14.86 14.12 -20.44
C TYR A 430 14.42 14.08 -18.97
N PHE A 431 15.10 13.30 -18.11
CA PHE A 431 14.79 13.24 -16.69
C PHE A 431 15.04 14.57 -15.98
N VAL A 432 16.13 15.26 -16.30
CA VAL A 432 16.46 16.56 -15.70
C VAL A 432 15.44 17.63 -16.07
N ASN A 433 15.02 17.70 -17.33
CA ASN A 433 14.00 18.64 -17.78
C ASN A 433 12.63 18.32 -17.14
N ASN A 434 12.28 17.04 -17.00
CA ASN A 434 11.07 16.62 -16.30
C ASN A 434 11.10 17.00 -14.80
N ILE A 435 12.25 16.84 -14.13
CA ILE A 435 12.42 17.25 -12.73
C ILE A 435 12.36 18.79 -12.57
N ALA A 436 13.00 19.52 -13.49
CA ALA A 436 13.01 20.99 -13.49
C ALA A 436 11.61 21.57 -13.75
N SER A 437 10.85 20.99 -14.70
CA SER A 437 9.46 21.38 -14.99
C SER A 437 8.51 21.20 -13.80
N ARG A 438 8.87 20.33 -12.85
CA ARG A 438 8.13 20.07 -11.60
C ARG A 438 8.65 20.89 -10.41
N GLY A 439 9.51 21.88 -10.64
CA GLY A 439 10.10 22.73 -9.59
C GLY A 439 11.10 22.01 -8.67
N GLY A 440 11.60 20.84 -9.07
CA GLY A 440 12.57 20.06 -8.32
C GLY A 440 14.02 20.46 -8.61
N ARG A 441 14.89 20.48 -7.58
CA ARG A 441 16.36 20.53 -7.77
C ARG A 441 16.92 19.19 -8.25
N VAL A 442 17.76 19.18 -9.27
CA VAL A 442 18.39 17.93 -9.71
C VAL A 442 19.40 17.44 -8.63
N PRO A 443 19.38 16.15 -8.22
CA PRO A 443 20.37 15.63 -7.28
C PRO A 443 21.80 15.80 -7.81
N ARG A 444 22.76 16.11 -6.93
CA ARG A 444 24.16 16.37 -7.32
C ARG A 444 24.80 15.20 -8.12
N SER A 445 24.42 13.96 -7.79
CA SER A 445 24.87 12.75 -8.48
C SER A 445 24.52 12.73 -9.99
N PHE A 446 23.44 13.38 -10.43
CA PHE A 446 23.13 13.50 -11.86
C PHE A 446 24.16 14.34 -12.62
N ASN A 447 24.74 15.35 -11.97
CA ASN A 447 25.79 16.19 -12.55
C ASN A 447 27.15 15.49 -12.51
N GLU A 448 27.42 14.70 -11.47
CA GLU A 448 28.64 13.90 -11.37
C GLU A 448 28.72 12.84 -12.48
N TRP A 449 27.63 12.08 -12.70
CA TRP A 449 27.58 11.06 -13.75
C TRP A 449 27.63 11.61 -15.19
N LYS A 450 27.21 12.87 -15.40
CA LYS A 450 27.40 13.56 -16.70
C LYS A 450 28.90 13.65 -17.03
N VAL A 451 29.71 14.01 -16.05
CA VAL A 451 31.17 14.18 -16.20
C VAL A 451 31.84 12.81 -16.29
N ILE A 452 31.49 11.88 -15.41
CA ILE A 452 32.08 10.53 -15.38
C ILE A 452 31.88 9.80 -16.71
N SER A 453 30.65 9.77 -17.25
CA SER A 453 30.38 9.09 -18.53
C SER A 453 31.12 9.71 -19.72
N ALA A 454 31.30 11.04 -19.74
CA ALA A 454 32.07 11.72 -20.77
C ALA A 454 33.58 11.42 -20.66
N ILE A 455 34.13 11.40 -19.45
CA ILE A 455 35.54 11.03 -19.22
C ILE A 455 35.78 9.57 -19.64
N MET A 456 34.87 8.65 -19.27
CA MET A 456 35.00 7.24 -19.64
C MET A 456 34.98 7.06 -21.17
N LEU A 457 34.08 7.74 -21.88
CA LEU A 457 34.02 7.68 -23.34
C LEU A 457 35.35 8.10 -23.98
N VAL A 458 35.88 9.26 -23.58
CA VAL A 458 37.15 9.78 -24.12
C VAL A 458 38.31 8.84 -23.78
N PHE A 459 38.36 8.32 -22.56
CA PHE A 459 39.39 7.38 -22.13
C PHE A 459 39.39 6.10 -22.97
N PHE A 460 38.23 5.45 -23.14
CA PHE A 460 38.14 4.20 -23.91
C PHE A 460 38.50 4.40 -25.38
N ILE A 461 37.98 5.45 -26.02
CA ILE A 461 38.32 5.75 -27.42
C ILE A 461 39.82 6.06 -27.57
N ALA A 462 40.40 6.83 -26.65
CA ALA A 462 41.83 7.17 -26.71
C ALA A 462 42.72 5.92 -26.54
N VAL A 463 42.41 5.05 -25.58
CA VAL A 463 43.16 3.80 -25.35
C VAL A 463 43.02 2.88 -26.56
N ASN A 464 41.82 2.67 -27.07
CA ASN A 464 41.58 1.81 -28.22
C ASN A 464 42.26 2.36 -29.49
N SER A 465 42.16 3.67 -29.74
CA SER A 465 42.84 4.33 -30.85
C SER A 465 44.36 4.23 -30.74
N TYR A 466 44.92 4.37 -29.53
CA TYR A 466 46.35 4.21 -29.29
C TYR A 466 46.84 2.77 -29.52
N ILE A 467 46.07 1.78 -29.06
CA ILE A 467 46.37 0.36 -29.31
C ILE A 467 46.36 0.09 -30.81
N VAL A 468 45.30 0.49 -31.51
CA VAL A 468 45.23 0.32 -32.97
C VAL A 468 46.39 1.04 -33.67
N TYR A 469 46.74 2.25 -33.25
CA TYR A 469 47.88 2.99 -33.80
C TYR A 469 49.21 2.26 -33.62
N MET A 470 49.50 1.74 -32.42
CA MET A 470 50.73 0.99 -32.15
C MET A 470 50.89 -0.22 -33.08
N TRP A 471 49.80 -0.95 -33.31
CA TRP A 471 49.79 -2.16 -34.12
C TRP A 471 49.76 -1.91 -35.63
N VAL A 472 49.21 -0.76 -36.08
CA VAL A 472 49.09 -0.41 -37.50
C VAL A 472 50.29 0.43 -37.98
N ALA A 473 50.84 1.34 -37.16
CA ALA A 473 51.86 2.31 -37.57
C ALA A 473 53.30 1.98 -37.11
N GLN A 474 53.48 1.08 -36.14
CA GLN A 474 54.78 0.71 -35.57
C GLN A 474 54.93 -0.81 -35.30
N PRO A 475 54.80 -1.69 -36.31
CA PRO A 475 54.89 -3.14 -36.11
C PRO A 475 56.26 -3.61 -35.57
N GLU A 476 57.36 -2.87 -35.81
CA GLU A 476 58.73 -3.24 -35.40
C GLU A 476 59.05 -2.98 -33.91
N VAL A 477 58.27 -2.15 -33.20
CA VAL A 477 58.52 -1.86 -31.77
C VAL A 477 58.04 -3.00 -30.87
N LEU A 478 57.11 -3.84 -31.33
CA LEU A 478 56.56 -4.93 -30.53
C LEU A 478 57.42 -6.21 -30.55
N THR A 479 58.19 -6.43 -31.62
CA THR A 479 59.14 -7.55 -31.75
C THR A 479 60.37 -7.39 -30.85
N GLY A 480 60.68 -6.18 -30.39
CA GLY A 480 61.81 -5.94 -29.46
C GLY A 480 61.53 -6.30 -27.99
N LEU A 481 60.26 -6.53 -27.61
CA LEU A 481 59.87 -6.92 -26.25
C LEU A 481 59.85 -8.44 -26.04
N THR A 482 59.81 -9.24 -27.12
CA THR A 482 59.84 -10.71 -27.04
C THR A 482 61.23 -11.28 -26.78
N ASP A 483 62.30 -10.49 -27.00
CA ASP A 483 63.69 -10.96 -26.85
C ASP A 483 64.24 -10.87 -25.41
N SER A 484 63.47 -10.35 -24.44
CA SER A 484 63.93 -10.15 -23.06
C SER A 484 63.31 -11.09 -22.02
N VAL A 485 62.43 -12.02 -22.41
CA VAL A 485 61.85 -13.02 -21.49
C VAL A 485 61.86 -14.42 -22.13
N VAL A 486 63.04 -14.93 -22.42
CA VAL A 486 63.28 -16.37 -22.50
C VAL A 486 64.07 -16.75 -21.24
N LEU A 487 63.36 -17.13 -20.18
CA LEU A 487 63.97 -17.92 -19.10
C LEU A 487 64.11 -19.35 -19.60
N PRO A 488 65.30 -19.98 -19.48
CA PRO A 488 65.51 -21.34 -19.94
C PRO A 488 64.74 -22.32 -19.05
N ILE A 489 63.92 -23.16 -19.67
CA ILE A 489 63.23 -24.28 -19.01
C ILE A 489 64.11 -25.52 -19.18
N VAL A 490 64.49 -26.16 -18.07
CA VAL A 490 64.82 -27.59 -18.00
C VAL A 490 63.52 -28.37 -17.85
#